data_AF-A0A7R9MI83-F1
#
_entry.id   AF-A0A7R9MI83-F1
#
_cell.length_a   1.000
_cell.length_b   1.000
_cell.length_c   1.000
_cell.angle_alpha   90.00
_cell.angle_beta   90.00
_cell.angle_gamma   90.00
#
_symmetry.space_group_name_H-M   'P 1'
#
loop_
_entity.id
_entity.type
_entity.pdbx_description
1 polymer ?
#
loop_
_entity_poly.entity_id
_entity_poly.type
_entity_poly.pdbx_seq_one_letter_code
_entity_poly.pdbx_strand_id
1 'polypeptide(L)' 'TAWDTKYFDMEREAFFALLEAANYLHIEGLLKTGCKMAAKQVDDKSAEDVQKIWGIECDLSPETVQRLKKENAWAEKEK' A
#
# COMPACT_ATOMS: atom_id res chain seq x y z
N THR A 1 -11.40 -10.07 7.45
CA THR A 1 -12.64 -10.85 7.29
C THR A 1 -13.37 -10.34 6.05
N ALA A 2 -14.40 -11.03 5.55
CA ALA A 2 -15.19 -10.53 4.42
C ALA A 2 -15.87 -9.20 4.73
N TRP A 3 -16.25 -8.98 6.00
CA TRP A 3 -16.79 -7.72 6.48
C TRP A 3 -15.75 -6.60 6.39
N ASP A 4 -14.51 -6.82 6.88
CA ASP A 4 -13.44 -5.81 6.82
C ASP A 4 -13.17 -5.37 5.38
N THR A 5 -13.09 -6.33 4.45
CA THR A 5 -12.86 -6.03 3.03
C THR A 5 -13.96 -5.16 2.45
N LYS A 6 -15.22 -5.43 2.78
CA LYS A 6 -16.36 -4.61 2.33
C LYS A 6 -16.40 -3.24 3.03
N TYR A 7 -16.04 -3.18 4.30
CA TYR A 7 -16.05 -1.93 5.06
C TYR A 7 -14.98 -0.95 4.56
N PHE A 8 -13.78 -1.46 4.27
CA PHE A 8 -12.67 -0.65 3.73
C PHE A 8 -12.72 -0.44 2.22
N ASP A 9 -13.73 -0.97 1.53
CA ASP A 9 -14.01 -0.66 0.13
C ASP A 9 -14.68 0.71 0.02
N MET A 10 -13.86 1.75 0.24
CA MET A 10 -14.25 3.15 0.24
C MET A 10 -13.24 3.97 -0.55
N GLU A 11 -13.59 5.23 -0.81
CA GLU A 11 -12.69 6.17 -1.46
C GLU A 11 -11.39 6.35 -0.63
N ARG A 12 -10.26 6.48 -1.33
CA ARG A 12 -8.90 6.52 -0.75
C ARG A 12 -8.75 7.60 0.31
N GLU A 13 -9.27 8.79 0.03
CA GLU A 13 -9.24 9.96 0.91
C GLU A 13 -9.97 9.68 2.23
N ALA A 14 -11.16 9.06 2.15
CA ALA A 14 -11.92 8.64 3.32
C ALA A 14 -11.21 7.52 4.10
N PHE A 15 -10.57 6.58 3.40
CA PHE A 15 -9.81 5.50 4.01
C PHE A 15 -8.62 6.03 4.84
N PHE A 16 -7.85 6.98 4.31
CA PHE A 16 -6.73 7.58 5.05
C PHE A 16 -7.20 8.46 6.20
N ALA A 17 -8.24 9.27 6.01
CA ALA A 17 -8.82 10.05 7.11
C ALA A 17 -9.31 9.15 8.26
N LEU A 18 -9.87 7.98 7.95
CA LEU A 18 -10.27 6.99 8.95
C LEU A 18 -9.06 6.41 9.70
N LEU A 19 -7.96 6.09 9.00
CA LEU A 19 -6.72 5.61 9.63
C LEU A 19 -6.11 6.67 10.54
N GLU A 20 -6.07 7.93 10.10
CA GLU A 20 -5.58 9.06 10.90
C GLU A 20 -6.44 9.27 12.15
N ALA A 21 -7.76 9.24 12.01
CA ALA A 21 -8.68 9.32 13.14
C ALA A 21 -8.50 8.14 14.11
N ALA A 22 -8.35 6.91 13.60
CA ALA A 22 -8.09 5.73 14.41
C ALA A 22 -6.76 5.84 15.17
N ASN A 23 -5.71 6.38 14.54
CA ASN A 23 -4.42 6.63 15.17
C ASN A 23 -4.54 7.71 16.26
N TYR A 24 -5.20 8.82 15.97
CA TYR A 24 -5.40 9.93 16.91
C TYR A 24 -6.21 9.52 18.15
N LEU A 25 -7.26 8.73 17.95
CA LEU A 25 -8.13 8.23 19.03
C LEU A 25 -7.59 6.97 19.72
N HIS A 26 -6.39 6.49 19.34
CA HIS A 26 -5.78 5.27 19.86
C HIS A 26 -6.66 4.00 19.73
N ILE A 27 -7.43 3.88 18.64
CA ILE A 27 -8.24 2.69 18.34
C ILE A 27 -7.39 1.67 17.59
N GLU A 28 -6.54 0.95 18.32
CA GLU A 28 -5.54 0.04 17.74
C GLU A 28 -6.14 -1.04 16.83
N GLY A 29 -7.31 -1.58 17.16
CA GLY A 29 -7.94 -2.64 16.37
C GLY A 29 -8.31 -2.16 14.96
N LEU A 30 -8.83 -0.94 14.87
CA LEU A 30 -9.21 -0.30 13.60
C LEU A 30 -7.96 0.06 12.79
N LEU A 31 -6.96 0.66 13.44
CA LEU A 31 -5.69 1.00 12.80
C LEU A 31 -4.99 -0.25 12.26
N LYS A 32 -4.84 -1.31 13.07
CA LYS A 32 -4.21 -2.57 12.64
C LYS A 32 -4.95 -3.22 11.47
N THR A 33 -6.28 -3.24 11.52
CA THR A 33 -7.08 -3.88 10.46
C THR A 33 -7.03 -3.08 9.16
N GLY A 34 -7.09 -1.75 9.25
CA GLY A 34 -6.95 -0.87 8.09
C GLY A 34 -5.55 -0.94 7.48
N CYS A 35 -4.48 -0.92 8.29
CA CYS A 35 -3.10 -1.12 7.80
C CYS A 35 -2.92 -2.47 7.09
N LYS A 36 -3.52 -3.55 7.62
CA LYS A 36 -3.53 -4.85 6.94
C LYS A 36 -4.24 -4.80 5.58
N MET A 37 -5.33 -4.02 5.48
CA MET A 37 -6.04 -3.86 4.20
C MET A 37 -5.22 -3.05 3.19
N ALA A 38 -4.54 -1.99 3.63
CA ALA A 38 -3.61 -1.24 2.80
C ALA A 38 -2.47 -2.14 2.28
N ALA A 39 -1.88 -2.95 3.16
CA ALA A 39 -0.83 -3.90 2.79
C ALA A 39 -1.33 -4.90 1.72
N LYS A 40 -2.53 -5.46 1.87
CA LYS A 40 -3.14 -6.36 0.87
C LYS A 40 -3.34 -5.73 -0.50
N GLN A 41 -3.48 -4.40 -0.59
CA GLN A 41 -3.63 -3.72 -1.89
C GLN A 41 -2.30 -3.58 -2.63
N VAL A 42 -1.18 -3.67 -1.91
CA VAL A 42 0.20 -3.56 -2.42
C VAL A 42 0.82 -4.95 -2.59
N ASP A 43 0.33 -5.94 -1.85
CA ASP A 43 0.76 -7.33 -1.92
C ASP A 43 0.66 -7.85 -3.37
N ASP A 44 1.68 -8.59 -3.79
CA ASP A 44 1.85 -9.14 -5.15
C ASP A 44 1.80 -8.16 -6.33
N LYS A 45 1.80 -6.84 -6.10
CA LYS A 45 1.83 -5.84 -7.18
C LYS A 45 3.26 -5.41 -7.50
N SER A 46 3.48 -5.05 -8.77
CA SER A 46 4.74 -4.43 -9.18
C SER A 46 4.80 -2.98 -8.65
N ALA A 47 6.01 -2.44 -8.50
CA ALA A 47 6.18 -1.03 -8.09
C ALA A 47 5.43 -0.06 -9.01
N GLU A 48 5.38 -0.35 -10.31
CA GLU A 48 4.68 0.45 -11.33
C GLU A 48 3.16 0.38 -11.16
N ASP A 49 2.61 -0.78 -10.79
CA ASP A 49 1.18 -0.93 -10.53
C ASP A 49 0.78 -0.22 -9.24
N VAL A 50 1.60 -0.33 -8.20
CA VAL A 50 1.37 0.38 -6.93
C VAL A 50 1.37 1.89 -7.18
N GLN A 51 2.34 2.41 -7.94
CA GLN A 51 2.38 3.82 -8.32
C GLN A 51 1.07 4.27 -9.01
N LYS A 52 0.58 3.50 -9.97
CA LYS A 52 -0.69 3.81 -10.67
C LYS A 52 -1.90 3.76 -9.75
N ILE A 53 -2.03 2.71 -8.95
CA ILE A 53 -3.16 2.52 -8.01
C ILE A 53 -3.18 3.66 -6.99
N TRP A 54 -2.00 4.01 -6.48
CA TRP A 54 -1.85 4.99 -5.41
C TRP A 54 -1.74 6.43 -5.92
N GLY A 55 -1.67 6.63 -7.24
CA GLY A 55 -1.55 7.95 -7.85
C GLY A 55 -0.21 8.63 -7.56
N ILE A 56 0.84 7.83 -7.32
CA ILE A 56 2.17 8.31 -6.95
C ILE A 56 2.97 8.53 -8.22
N GLU A 57 3.49 9.74 -8.41
CA GLU A 57 4.46 10.05 -9.47
C GLU A 57 5.83 9.47 -9.11
N CYS A 58 6.46 8.77 -10.06
CA CYS A 58 7.81 8.24 -9.87
C CYS A 58 8.83 9.38 -10.03
N ASP A 59 9.51 9.74 -8.95
CA ASP A 59 10.54 10.78 -8.90
C ASP A 59 11.95 10.26 -9.28
N LEU A 60 12.09 8.96 -9.52
CA LEU A 60 13.36 8.31 -9.80
C LEU A 60 13.73 8.41 -11.29
N SER A 61 15.01 8.68 -11.57
CA SER A 61 15.53 8.62 -12.93
C SER A 61 15.44 7.19 -13.50
N PRO A 62 15.28 7.02 -14.82
CA PRO A 62 15.21 5.70 -15.44
C PRO A 62 16.43 4.82 -15.13
N GLU A 63 17.62 5.42 -15.06
CA GLU A 63 18.86 4.73 -14.70
C GLU A 63 18.83 4.20 -13.26
N THR A 64 18.30 5.00 -12.33
CA THR A 64 18.18 4.62 -10.91
C THR A 64 17.17 3.48 -10.75
N VAL A 65 16.03 3.53 -11.46
CA VAL A 65 15.03 2.45 -11.46
C VAL A 65 15.64 1.15 -11.99
N GLN A 66 16.39 1.21 -13.09
CA GLN A 66 17.06 0.02 -13.64
C GLN A 66 18.12 -0.56 -12.68
N ARG A 67 18.90 0.30 -12.00
CA ARG A 67 19.86 -0.15 -10.99
C ARG A 67 19.14 -0.83 -9.82
N LEU A 68 18.09 -0.22 -9.29
CA LEU A 68 17.29 -0.78 -8.20
C LEU A 68 16.63 -2.11 -8.57
N LYS A 69 16.13 -2.26 -9.81
CA LYS A 69 15.60 -3.54 -10.32
C LYS A 69 16.67 -4.63 -10.34
N LYS A 70 17.91 -4.32 -10.75
CA LYS A 70 19.02 -5.27 -10.72
C LYS A 70 19.44 -5.64 -9.30
N GLU A 71 19.52 -4.65 -8.41
CA GLU A 71 19.89 -4.83 -7.01
C GLU A 71 18.84 -5.63 -6.23
N ASN A 72 17.55 -5.44 -6.52
CA ASN A 72 16.44 -6.11 -5.84
C ASN A 72 15.93 -7.37 -6.56
N ALA A 73 16.62 -7.84 -7.60
CA ALA A 73 16.25 -9.04 -8.35
C ALA A 73 16.23 -10.33 -7.50
N TRP A 74 16.84 -10.31 -6.29
CA TRP A 74 16.75 -11.42 -5.34
C TRP A 74 15.36 -11.55 -4.71
N ALA A 75 14.68 -10.43 -4.44
CA ALA A 75 13.37 -10.41 -3.79
C ALA A 75 12.24 -10.85 -4.74
N GLU A 76 12.42 -10.70 -6.06
CA GLU A 76 11.47 -11.20 -7.06
C GLU A 76 11.53 -12.71 -7.24
N LYS A 77 12.64 -13.36 -6.86
CA LYS A 77 12.81 -14.83 -6.97
C LYS A 77 12.22 -15.60 -5.79
N GLU A 78 11.98 -14.91 -4.68
CA GLU A 78 11.47 -15.49 -3.43
C GLU A 78 9.97 -15.22 -3.19
N LYS A 79 9.32 -14.47 -4.10
CA LYS A 79 7.86 -14.37 -4.20
C LYS A 79 7.29 -15.59 -4.93
#